data_AF-A0A0L8J366-F1
#
_entry.id   AF-A0A0L8J366-F1
#
_cell.length_a   1.000
_cell.length_b   1.000
_cell.length_c   1.000
_cell.angle_alpha   90.00
_cell.angle_beta   90.00
_cell.angle_gamma   90.00
#
_symmetry.space_group_name_H-M   'P 1'
#
loop_
_entity.id
_entity.type
_entity.pdbx_description
1 polymer ?
#
loop_
_entity_poly.entity_id
_entity_poly.type
_entity_poly.pdbx_seq_one_letter_code
_entity_poly.pdbx_strand_id
1 'polypeptide(L)'
;MTTSTKLLPAPVIDETVRLVTEHYVFPEIAEQLAGLLQRRLAEGAYDVGDAEELARLVTADLQSVNGDRHLRLKHHADPVPPAEGAATLDAIRRDFDTSLGGAPRVELLDGGIAVVELAPMLFPLEWAAEPLNAALTLASRAQALIVDLRANRGGAPDTVAFVCSYLLDERTHLNTMQWRGGKRSEQSWSQPHVPGARFGGTKPLYVLTSDSTFSAAEELAYDLQQLGRAVVVGERTRGGAHPCQGWTVHPHLEATVPVGRAVNPVSGTNWEGTGVQPDIACAAADSLDRAHALALARLAG
;
A
#
# COMPACT_ATOMS: atom_id res chain seq x y z
N MET A 1 -38.29 -5.83 -0.25
CA MET A 1 -37.89 -7.20 0.14
C MET A 1 -36.67 -7.56 -0.68
N THR A 2 -35.48 -7.30 -0.15
CA THR A 2 -34.23 -7.78 -0.73
C THR A 2 -34.16 -9.27 -0.49
N THR A 3 -34.27 -10.07 -1.55
CA THR A 3 -33.95 -11.50 -1.51
C THR A 3 -32.51 -11.65 -1.05
N SER A 4 -32.31 -12.13 0.17
CA SER A 4 -30.99 -12.53 0.67
C SER A 4 -30.47 -13.63 -0.27
N THR A 5 -29.49 -13.31 -1.11
CA THR A 5 -28.81 -14.31 -1.94
C THR A 5 -28.22 -15.35 -0.99
N LYS A 6 -28.69 -16.59 -1.09
CA LYS A 6 -28.18 -17.70 -0.28
C LYS A 6 -26.73 -17.95 -0.68
N LEU A 7 -25.82 -17.93 0.30
CA LEU A 7 -24.42 -18.26 0.06
C LEU A 7 -24.30 -19.72 -0.39
N LEU A 8 -23.67 -19.92 -1.55
CA LEU A 8 -23.24 -21.22 -2.04
C LEU A 8 -21.71 -21.16 -2.17
N PRO A 9 -20.95 -21.89 -1.33
CA PRO A 9 -19.49 -21.83 -1.37
C PRO A 9 -18.90 -22.26 -2.71
N ALA A 10 -19.40 -23.35 -3.30
CA ALA A 10 -18.80 -23.92 -4.52
C ALA A 10 -18.66 -22.92 -5.69
N PRO A 11 -19.70 -22.17 -6.12
CA PRO A 11 -19.54 -21.14 -7.15
C PRO A 11 -18.50 -20.05 -6.82
N VAL A 12 -18.42 -19.64 -5.55
CA VAL A 12 -17.46 -18.63 -5.09
C VAL A 12 -16.03 -19.16 -5.19
N ILE A 13 -15.82 -20.42 -4.78
CA ILE A 13 -14.52 -21.07 -4.85
C ILE A 13 -14.11 -21.30 -6.30
N ASP A 14 -15.01 -21.81 -7.15
CA ASP A 14 -14.73 -22.06 -8.57
C ASP A 14 -14.31 -20.78 -9.29
N GLU A 15 -15.01 -19.68 -9.05
CA GLU A 15 -14.66 -18.38 -9.64
C GLU A 15 -13.36 -17.82 -9.06
N THR A 16 -13.14 -17.94 -7.74
CA THR A 16 -11.87 -17.53 -7.11
C THR A 16 -10.69 -18.31 -7.70
N VAL A 17 -10.84 -19.63 -7.89
CA VAL A 17 -9.83 -20.50 -8.51
C VAL A 17 -9.54 -20.03 -9.93
N ARG A 18 -10.58 -19.78 -10.74
CA ARG A 18 -10.41 -19.27 -12.11
C ARG A 18 -9.61 -17.97 -12.13
N LEU A 19 -9.99 -17.00 -11.31
CA LEU A 19 -9.33 -15.69 -11.24
C LEU A 19 -7.86 -15.80 -10.78
N VAL A 20 -7.58 -16.63 -9.77
CA VAL A 20 -6.20 -16.86 -9.31
C VAL A 20 -5.36 -17.50 -10.41
N THR A 21 -5.86 -18.54 -11.07
CA THR A 21 -5.15 -19.20 -12.17
C THR A 21 -4.93 -18.28 -13.37
N GLU A 22 -5.88 -17.39 -13.67
CA GLU A 22 -5.79 -16.49 -14.81
C GLU A 22 -4.93 -15.24 -14.54
N HIS A 23 -4.93 -14.71 -13.32
CA HIS A 23 -4.40 -13.38 -13.03
C HIS A 23 -3.28 -13.34 -12.00
N TYR A 24 -3.07 -14.38 -11.18
CA TYR A 24 -2.01 -14.31 -10.17
C TYR A 24 -0.62 -14.26 -10.79
N VAL A 25 0.21 -13.33 -10.31
CA VAL A 25 1.53 -13.01 -10.88
C VAL A 25 2.49 -14.20 -10.91
N PHE A 26 2.31 -15.20 -10.03
CA PHE A 26 3.10 -16.44 -10.00
C PHE A 26 2.27 -17.67 -10.44
N PRO A 27 2.36 -18.09 -11.71
CA PRO A 27 1.53 -19.18 -12.26
C PRO A 27 1.67 -20.51 -11.51
N GLU A 28 2.89 -20.89 -11.12
CA GLU A 28 3.17 -22.15 -10.45
C GLU A 28 2.55 -22.20 -9.05
N ILE A 29 2.49 -21.05 -8.37
CA ILE A 29 1.80 -20.92 -7.08
C ILE A 29 0.28 -20.90 -7.30
N ALA A 30 -0.20 -20.24 -8.36
CA ALA A 30 -1.62 -20.20 -8.70
C ALA A 30 -2.21 -21.61 -8.89
N GLU A 31 -1.46 -22.50 -9.55
CA GLU A 31 -1.85 -23.91 -9.73
C GLU A 31 -1.92 -24.67 -8.40
N GLN A 32 -0.95 -24.46 -7.51
CA GLN A 32 -0.94 -25.07 -6.17
C GLN A 32 -2.15 -24.62 -5.33
N LEU A 33 -2.45 -23.32 -5.36
CA LEU A 33 -3.61 -22.76 -4.66
C LEU A 33 -4.93 -23.27 -5.26
N ALA A 34 -5.02 -23.35 -6.59
CA ALA A 34 -6.20 -23.90 -7.27
C ALA A 34 -6.48 -25.34 -6.80
N GLY A 35 -5.45 -26.19 -6.77
CA GLY A 35 -5.56 -27.56 -6.26
C GLY A 35 -5.92 -27.62 -4.77
N LEU A 36 -5.34 -26.74 -3.95
CA LEU A 36 -5.65 -26.64 -2.53
C LEU A 36 -7.12 -26.28 -2.29
N LEU A 37 -7.61 -25.21 -2.93
CA LEU A 37 -8.97 -24.73 -2.75
C LEU A 37 -10.00 -25.76 -3.22
N GLN A 38 -9.78 -26.39 -4.38
CA GLN A 38 -10.68 -27.42 -4.91
C GLN A 38 -10.73 -28.66 -4.01
N ARG A 39 -9.57 -29.13 -3.51
CA ARG A 39 -9.52 -30.24 -2.56
C ARG A 39 -10.29 -29.91 -1.28
N ARG A 40 -10.04 -28.74 -0.68
CA ARG A 40 -10.71 -28.33 0.56
C ARG A 40 -12.21 -28.14 0.39
N LEU A 41 -12.65 -27.68 -0.78
CA LEU A 41 -14.07 -27.65 -1.14
C LEU A 41 -14.66 -29.06 -1.16
N ALA A 42 -14.00 -30.03 -1.79
CA ALA A 42 -14.47 -31.42 -1.84
C ALA A 42 -14.49 -32.10 -0.46
N GLU A 43 -13.63 -31.67 0.46
CA GLU A 43 -13.59 -32.13 1.85
C GLU A 43 -14.65 -31.46 2.76
N GLY A 44 -15.45 -30.53 2.23
CA GLY A 44 -16.47 -29.80 3.00
C GLY A 44 -15.90 -28.72 3.93
N ALA A 45 -14.63 -28.34 3.76
CA ALA A 45 -13.98 -27.36 4.63
C ALA A 45 -14.58 -25.94 4.52
N TYR A 46 -15.36 -25.69 3.47
CA TYR A 46 -16.04 -24.42 3.20
C TYR A 46 -17.55 -24.51 3.37
N ASP A 47 -18.08 -25.57 3.99
CA ASP A 47 -19.53 -25.76 4.22
C ASP A 47 -20.04 -24.85 5.35
N VAL A 48 -19.94 -23.54 5.12
CA VAL A 48 -20.36 -22.48 6.03
C VAL A 48 -21.51 -21.68 5.42
N GLY A 49 -22.43 -21.23 6.28
CA GLY A 49 -23.57 -20.42 5.86
C GLY A 49 -23.31 -18.90 5.83
N ASP A 50 -22.14 -18.48 6.31
CA ASP A 50 -21.78 -17.09 6.52
C ASP A 50 -20.63 -16.66 5.59
N ALA A 51 -20.80 -15.49 4.95
CA ALA A 51 -19.87 -15.00 3.93
C ALA A 51 -18.56 -14.53 4.54
N GLU A 52 -18.60 -13.93 5.73
CA GLU A 52 -17.41 -13.46 6.44
C GLU A 52 -16.53 -14.64 6.87
N GLU A 53 -17.14 -15.71 7.39
CA GLU A 53 -16.41 -16.93 7.74
C GLU A 53 -15.83 -17.62 6.50
N LEU A 54 -16.56 -17.68 5.38
CA LEU A 54 -16.03 -18.20 4.12
C LEU A 54 -14.80 -17.39 3.66
N ALA A 55 -14.91 -16.05 3.67
CA ALA A 55 -13.83 -15.14 3.33
C ALA A 55 -12.57 -15.40 4.17
N ARG A 56 -12.75 -15.58 5.49
CA ARG A 56 -11.66 -15.85 6.43
C ARG A 56 -10.96 -17.17 6.14
N LEU A 57 -11.72 -18.26 5.93
CA LEU A 57 -11.17 -19.58 5.65
C LEU A 57 -10.42 -19.61 4.32
N VAL A 58 -11.06 -19.11 3.25
CA VAL A 58 -10.46 -19.09 1.91
C VAL A 58 -9.22 -18.19 1.87
N THR A 59 -9.23 -17.05 2.57
CA THR A 59 -8.05 -16.19 2.69
C THR A 59 -6.88 -16.90 3.37
N ALA A 60 -7.13 -17.64 4.45
CA ALA A 60 -6.08 -18.41 5.11
C ALA A 60 -5.43 -19.44 4.17
N ASP A 61 -6.24 -20.14 3.37
CA ASP A 61 -5.74 -21.10 2.39
C ASP A 61 -5.02 -20.42 1.21
N LEU A 62 -5.56 -19.31 0.70
CA LEU A 62 -4.95 -18.49 -0.35
C LEU A 62 -3.54 -18.00 0.01
N GLN A 63 -3.28 -17.71 1.29
CA GLN A 63 -2.00 -17.19 1.79
C GLN A 63 -1.04 -18.28 2.28
N SER A 64 -1.50 -19.52 2.41
CA SER A 64 -0.76 -20.59 3.10
C SER A 64 0.54 -21.01 2.40
N VAL A 65 0.61 -20.88 1.06
CA VAL A 65 1.76 -21.33 0.25
C VAL A 65 2.72 -20.20 -0.08
N ASN A 66 2.22 -18.95 -0.15
CA ASN A 66 2.97 -17.80 -0.66
C ASN A 66 3.23 -16.70 0.39
N GLY A 67 2.42 -16.61 1.44
CA GLY A 67 2.50 -15.53 2.42
C GLY A 67 2.09 -14.14 1.91
N ASP A 68 1.56 -14.05 0.68
CA ASP A 68 1.16 -12.81 0.01
C ASP A 68 -0.09 -12.24 0.66
N ARG A 69 0.09 -11.16 1.43
CA ARG A 69 -0.99 -10.56 2.24
C ARG A 69 -2.03 -9.83 1.39
N HIS A 70 -1.76 -9.59 0.11
CA HIS A 70 -2.72 -8.98 -0.82
C HIS A 70 -3.70 -9.99 -1.40
N LEU A 71 -3.28 -11.25 -1.58
CA LEU A 71 -4.13 -12.32 -2.11
C LEU A 71 -5.18 -12.74 -1.07
N ARG A 72 -6.45 -12.37 -1.31
CA ARG A 72 -7.54 -12.50 -0.32
C ARG A 72 -8.90 -12.71 -0.98
N LEU A 73 -9.79 -13.37 -0.24
CA LEU A 73 -11.24 -13.25 -0.44
C LEU A 73 -11.75 -12.29 0.64
N LYS A 74 -12.18 -11.08 0.25
CA LYS A 74 -12.65 -10.06 1.19
C LYS A 74 -14.17 -10.13 1.35
N HIS A 75 -14.62 -9.92 2.58
CA HIS A 75 -16.02 -9.72 2.91
C HIS A 75 -16.36 -8.23 2.99
N HIS A 76 -17.53 -7.85 2.48
CA HIS A 76 -18.09 -6.51 2.57
C HIS A 76 -19.48 -6.56 3.22
N ALA A 77 -19.69 -5.72 4.24
CA ALA A 77 -20.98 -5.62 4.93
C ALA A 77 -22.10 -5.17 4.00
N ASP A 78 -21.81 -4.20 3.13
CA ASP A 78 -22.71 -3.74 2.07
C ASP A 78 -22.47 -4.52 0.77
N PRO A 79 -23.50 -4.67 -0.09
CA PRO A 79 -23.32 -5.36 -1.36
C PRO A 79 -22.24 -4.71 -2.24
N VAL A 80 -21.32 -5.52 -2.75
CA VAL A 80 -20.29 -5.10 -3.70
C VAL A 80 -20.96 -4.78 -5.03
N PRO A 81 -20.86 -3.54 -5.54
CA PRO A 81 -21.42 -3.22 -6.84
C PRO A 81 -20.76 -4.07 -7.94
N PRO A 82 -21.48 -4.37 -9.04
CA PRO A 82 -20.95 -5.20 -10.11
C PRO A 82 -19.81 -4.54 -10.90
N ALA A 83 -19.61 -3.22 -10.75
CA ALA A 83 -18.45 -2.53 -11.32
C ALA A 83 -17.18 -2.85 -10.51
N GLU A 84 -16.11 -3.19 -11.23
CA GLU A 84 -14.80 -3.52 -10.66
C GLU A 84 -14.34 -2.45 -9.64
N GLY A 85 -14.04 -2.87 -8.41
CA GLY A 85 -13.50 -2.00 -7.35
C GLY A 85 -14.47 -0.98 -6.73
N ALA A 86 -15.74 -0.93 -7.12
CA ALA A 86 -16.67 0.14 -6.72
C ALA A 86 -16.93 0.24 -5.21
N ALA A 87 -17.07 -0.88 -4.48
CA ALA A 87 -17.24 -0.85 -3.02
C ALA A 87 -16.01 -0.29 -2.29
N THR A 88 -14.82 -0.58 -2.84
CA THR A 88 -13.55 -0.08 -2.34
C THR A 88 -13.44 1.44 -2.56
N LEU A 89 -13.96 1.96 -3.68
CA LEU A 89 -13.92 3.40 -3.99
C LEU A 89 -14.73 4.26 -3.01
N ASP A 90 -15.92 3.83 -2.58
CA ASP A 90 -16.75 4.62 -1.64
C ASP A 90 -16.10 4.73 -0.25
N ALA A 91 -15.47 3.65 0.23
CA ALA A 91 -14.70 3.66 1.47
C ALA A 91 -13.47 4.58 1.34
N ILE A 92 -12.72 4.46 0.24
CA ILE A 92 -11.57 5.33 -0.06
C ILE A 92 -12.01 6.80 -0.13
N ARG A 93 -13.18 7.09 -0.69
CA ARG A 93 -13.69 8.46 -0.78
C ARG A 93 -14.00 9.07 0.59
N ARG A 94 -14.63 8.29 1.48
CA ARG A 94 -14.87 8.74 2.87
C ARG A 94 -13.57 8.99 3.62
N ASP A 95 -12.59 8.10 3.47
CA ASP A 95 -11.27 8.28 4.07
C ASP A 95 -10.60 9.55 3.52
N PHE A 96 -10.70 9.83 2.22
CA PHE A 96 -10.19 11.06 1.60
C PHE A 96 -10.84 12.32 2.19
N ASP A 97 -12.17 12.35 2.25
CA ASP A 97 -12.93 13.52 2.73
C ASP A 97 -12.70 13.79 4.24
N THR A 98 -12.32 12.77 5.02
CA THR A 98 -12.08 12.88 6.48
C THR A 98 -10.62 13.01 6.89
N SER A 99 -9.68 12.99 5.93
CA SER A 99 -8.23 13.03 6.18
C SER A 99 -7.51 14.23 5.56
N LEU A 100 -8.25 15.32 5.34
CA LEU A 100 -7.74 16.50 4.62
C LEU A 100 -7.13 16.13 3.26
N GLY A 101 -7.74 15.18 2.55
CA GLY A 101 -7.25 14.70 1.26
C GLY A 101 -5.95 13.90 1.33
N GLY A 102 -5.69 13.23 2.46
CA GLY A 102 -4.50 12.40 2.66
C GLY A 102 -3.35 13.05 3.42
N ALA A 103 -3.53 14.29 3.89
CA ALA A 103 -2.53 15.00 4.70
C ALA A 103 -3.15 15.56 5.99
N PRO A 104 -3.61 14.70 6.93
CA PRO A 104 -4.38 15.12 8.09
C PRO A 104 -3.59 15.99 9.08
N ARG A 105 -2.25 15.99 9.00
CA ARG A 105 -1.39 16.78 9.90
C ARG A 105 -0.19 17.36 9.15
N VAL A 106 -0.02 18.67 9.30
CA VAL A 106 1.20 19.41 8.94
C VAL A 106 1.57 20.29 10.13
N GLU A 107 2.74 20.06 10.72
CA GLU A 107 3.14 20.70 11.96
C GLU A 107 4.61 21.15 11.88
N LEU A 108 4.93 22.31 12.46
CA LEU A 108 6.31 22.77 12.63
C LEU A 108 6.72 22.54 14.09
N LEU A 109 7.69 21.65 14.29
CA LEU A 109 8.32 21.39 15.58
C LEU A 109 9.49 22.34 15.84
N ASP A 110 9.96 22.35 17.09
CA ASP A 110 11.17 23.04 17.50
C ASP A 110 12.37 22.66 16.61
N GLY A 111 13.26 23.64 16.39
CA GLY A 111 14.41 23.49 15.49
C GLY A 111 14.07 23.67 14.01
N GLY A 112 12.84 24.10 13.68
CA GLY A 112 12.43 24.34 12.30
C GLY A 112 12.21 23.04 11.51
N ILE A 113 11.72 22.00 12.17
CA ILE A 113 11.55 20.65 11.63
C ILE A 113 10.07 20.43 11.36
N ALA A 114 9.69 20.15 10.11
CA ALA A 114 8.29 19.90 9.78
C ALA A 114 7.95 18.41 9.90
N VAL A 115 6.72 18.13 10.33
CA VAL A 115 6.07 16.82 10.23
C VAL A 115 4.96 16.94 9.21
N VAL A 116 4.92 16.01 8.26
CA VAL A 116 3.79 15.80 7.35
C VAL A 116 3.32 14.37 7.52
N GLU A 117 2.12 14.20 8.05
CA GLU A 117 1.46 12.91 8.11
C GLU A 117 0.75 12.64 6.79
N LEU A 118 1.02 11.49 6.17
CA LEU A 118 0.30 11.03 5.00
C LEU A 118 -0.55 9.83 5.41
N ALA A 119 -1.84 10.02 5.62
CA ALA A 119 -2.73 9.01 6.18
C ALA A 119 -4.21 9.28 5.80
N PRO A 120 -5.09 8.26 5.86
CA PRO A 120 -4.80 6.85 6.09
C PRO A 120 -4.28 6.13 4.82
N MET A 121 -4.22 6.83 3.68
CA MET A 121 -3.81 6.29 2.38
C MET A 121 -3.13 7.35 1.51
N LEU A 122 -2.31 6.90 0.56
CA LEU A 122 -1.89 7.66 -0.61
C LEU A 122 -2.99 7.58 -1.67
N PHE A 123 -4.02 8.42 -1.54
CA PHE A 123 -5.21 8.41 -2.41
C PHE A 123 -4.87 8.60 -3.91
N PRO A 124 -5.78 8.27 -4.84
CA PRO A 124 -5.59 8.52 -6.27
C PRO A 124 -5.15 9.97 -6.53
N LEU A 125 -4.15 10.15 -7.38
CA LEU A 125 -3.47 11.43 -7.54
C LEU A 125 -4.43 12.52 -8.03
N GLU A 126 -5.41 12.16 -8.85
CA GLU A 126 -6.42 13.09 -9.36
C GLU A 126 -7.27 13.72 -8.25
N TRP A 127 -7.33 13.11 -7.07
CA TRP A 127 -7.97 13.68 -5.88
C TRP A 127 -6.95 14.36 -4.97
N ALA A 128 -5.79 13.73 -4.79
CA ALA A 128 -4.82 14.10 -3.76
C ALA A 128 -3.81 15.17 -4.19
N ALA A 129 -3.66 15.47 -5.47
CA ALA A 129 -2.62 16.37 -5.97
C ALA A 129 -2.65 17.76 -5.31
N GLU A 130 -3.82 18.38 -5.20
CA GLU A 130 -3.98 19.70 -4.59
C GLU A 130 -3.65 19.72 -3.07
N PRO A 131 -4.28 18.89 -2.22
CA PRO A 131 -3.96 18.88 -0.78
C PRO A 131 -2.51 18.48 -0.50
N LEU A 132 -1.96 17.49 -1.21
CA LEU A 132 -0.56 17.10 -1.06
C LEU A 132 0.40 18.20 -1.50
N ASN A 133 0.09 18.90 -2.61
CA ASN A 133 0.86 20.08 -3.02
C ASN A 133 0.90 21.14 -1.92
N ALA A 134 -0.24 21.44 -1.30
CA ALA A 134 -0.32 22.43 -0.22
C ALA A 134 0.54 22.02 0.98
N ALA A 135 0.39 20.78 1.46
CA ALA A 135 1.14 20.24 2.60
C ALA A 135 2.66 20.23 2.35
N LEU A 136 3.09 19.68 1.21
CA LEU A 136 4.51 19.56 0.86
C LEU A 136 5.15 20.92 0.54
N THR A 137 4.39 21.85 -0.06
CA THR A 137 4.86 23.23 -0.28
C THR A 137 5.07 23.97 1.03
N LEU A 138 4.15 23.82 1.99
CA LEU A 138 4.30 24.43 3.32
C LEU A 138 5.54 23.87 4.03
N ALA A 139 5.70 22.54 4.03
CA ALA A 139 6.83 21.83 4.63
C ALA A 139 8.18 22.14 3.93
N SER A 140 8.16 22.56 2.65
CA SER A 140 9.37 22.90 1.88
C SER A 140 10.26 23.95 2.54
N ARG A 141 9.72 24.78 3.44
CA ARG A 141 10.48 25.84 4.13
C ARG A 141 11.21 25.37 5.38
N ALA A 142 10.90 24.17 5.87
CA ALA A 142 11.54 23.60 7.04
C ALA A 142 13.01 23.23 6.79
N GLN A 143 13.81 23.20 7.85
CA GLN A 143 15.22 22.81 7.81
C GLN A 143 15.38 21.29 7.67
N ALA A 144 14.46 20.52 8.25
CA ALA A 144 14.33 19.07 8.07
C ALA A 144 12.84 18.68 7.96
N LEU A 145 12.58 17.49 7.42
CA LEU A 145 11.23 16.95 7.25
C LEU A 145 11.11 15.54 7.84
N ILE A 146 10.00 15.28 8.51
CA ILE A 146 9.58 13.96 8.96
C ILE A 146 8.28 13.65 8.21
N VAL A 147 8.28 12.58 7.42
CA VAL A 147 7.08 12.05 6.76
C VAL A 147 6.54 10.91 7.60
N ASP A 148 5.34 11.06 8.13
CA ASP A 148 4.72 10.06 9.01
C ASP A 148 3.78 9.15 8.23
N LEU A 149 4.16 7.86 8.13
CA LEU A 149 3.39 6.81 7.44
C LEU A 149 2.87 5.74 8.40
N ARG A 150 2.95 5.96 9.72
CA ARG A 150 2.59 4.96 10.74
C ARG A 150 1.13 4.50 10.65
N ALA A 151 0.23 5.36 10.20
CA ALA A 151 -1.19 5.03 10.01
C ALA A 151 -1.57 4.79 8.53
N ASN A 152 -0.59 4.74 7.62
CA ASN A 152 -0.86 4.65 6.18
C ASN A 152 -0.91 3.21 5.67
N ARG A 153 -2.05 2.81 5.11
CA ARG A 153 -2.32 1.42 4.68
C ARG A 153 -2.04 1.17 3.19
N GLY A 154 -1.46 2.15 2.49
CA GLY A 154 -1.12 2.03 1.07
C GLY A 154 -1.83 3.05 0.22
N GLY A 155 -2.08 2.72 -1.04
CA GLY A 155 -2.68 3.65 -1.98
C GLY A 155 -2.15 3.48 -3.39
N ALA A 156 -2.05 4.59 -4.11
CA ALA A 156 -1.77 4.62 -5.53
C ALA A 156 -0.27 4.95 -5.82
N PRO A 157 0.37 4.25 -6.76
CA PRO A 157 1.79 4.41 -7.07
C PRO A 157 2.12 5.75 -7.76
N ASP A 158 1.15 6.36 -8.45
CA ASP A 158 1.28 7.70 -9.02
C ASP A 158 1.37 8.78 -7.94
N THR A 159 0.66 8.60 -6.82
CA THR A 159 0.77 9.47 -5.64
C THR A 159 2.11 9.28 -4.93
N VAL A 160 2.66 8.07 -4.87
CA VAL A 160 4.06 7.85 -4.42
C VAL A 160 5.03 8.66 -5.28
N ALA A 161 4.91 8.53 -6.60
CA ALA A 161 5.75 9.26 -7.54
C ALA A 161 5.61 10.78 -7.37
N PHE A 162 4.40 11.28 -7.17
CA PHE A 162 4.14 12.70 -6.90
C PHE A 162 4.83 13.17 -5.61
N VAL A 163 4.68 12.46 -4.50
CA VAL A 163 5.35 12.81 -3.23
C VAL A 163 6.88 12.79 -3.39
N CYS A 164 7.45 11.75 -4.00
CA CYS A 164 8.88 11.68 -4.31
C CYS A 164 9.37 12.87 -5.14
N SER A 165 8.52 13.45 -5.99
CA SER A 165 8.86 14.62 -6.82
C SER A 165 9.07 15.91 -6.03
N TYR A 166 8.55 16.02 -4.80
CA TYR A 166 8.85 17.13 -3.88
C TYR A 166 10.13 16.90 -3.10
N LEU A 167 10.54 15.63 -2.97
CA LEU A 167 11.64 15.19 -2.12
C LEU A 167 12.93 14.98 -2.90
N LEU A 168 12.89 14.88 -4.22
CA LEU A 168 14.07 14.66 -5.07
C LEU A 168 14.38 15.88 -5.94
N ASP A 169 15.67 16.11 -6.22
CA ASP A 169 16.10 17.20 -7.10
C ASP A 169 15.97 16.82 -8.58
N GLU A 170 16.26 15.56 -8.89
CA GLU A 170 16.28 15.04 -10.25
C GLU A 170 15.10 14.11 -10.54
N ARG A 171 14.82 13.94 -11.84
CA ARG A 171 13.89 12.91 -12.30
C ARG A 171 14.51 11.53 -12.05
N THR A 172 13.84 10.70 -11.24
CA THR A 172 14.40 9.45 -10.72
C THR A 172 13.45 8.30 -11.01
N HIS A 173 14.02 7.16 -11.42
CA HIS A 173 13.28 5.91 -11.54
C HIS A 173 13.04 5.35 -10.15
N LEU A 174 11.77 5.18 -9.79
CA LEU A 174 11.37 4.80 -8.43
C LEU A 174 11.14 3.28 -8.35
N ASN A 175 10.36 2.73 -9.29
CA ASN A 175 9.95 1.34 -9.24
C ASN A 175 9.55 0.83 -10.64
N THR A 176 9.68 -0.47 -10.87
CA THR A 176 9.15 -1.13 -12.07
C THR A 176 8.14 -2.20 -11.67
N MET A 177 6.90 -2.06 -12.12
CA MET A 177 5.87 -3.09 -12.01
C MET A 177 6.05 -4.11 -13.15
N GLN A 178 6.26 -5.37 -12.80
CA GLN A 178 6.26 -6.49 -13.75
C GLN A 178 4.93 -7.22 -13.67
N TRP A 179 4.15 -7.20 -14.74
CA TRP A 179 2.83 -7.81 -14.77
C TRP A 179 2.91 -9.29 -15.16
N ARG A 180 1.86 -10.05 -14.80
CA ARG A 180 1.74 -11.47 -15.14
C ARG A 180 2.04 -11.74 -16.61
N GLY A 181 2.79 -12.81 -16.87
CA GLY A 181 3.19 -13.22 -18.22
C GLY A 181 4.41 -12.48 -18.77
N GLY A 182 4.98 -11.52 -18.02
CA GLY A 182 6.29 -10.92 -18.28
C GLY A 182 6.40 -10.02 -19.52
N LYS A 183 5.31 -9.86 -20.29
CA LYS A 183 5.29 -9.09 -21.55
C LYS A 183 5.03 -7.60 -21.36
N ARG A 184 4.54 -7.20 -20.18
CA ARG A 184 4.23 -5.81 -19.83
C ARG A 184 5.01 -5.47 -18.57
N SER A 185 5.73 -4.35 -18.64
CA SER A 185 6.40 -3.74 -17.50
C SER A 185 6.13 -2.25 -17.53
N GLU A 186 5.86 -1.66 -16.37
CA GLU A 186 5.55 -0.24 -16.23
C GLU A 186 6.48 0.39 -15.22
N GLN A 187 7.12 1.48 -15.60
CA GLN A 187 8.05 2.19 -14.74
C GLN A 187 7.35 3.39 -14.10
N SER A 188 7.53 3.54 -12.80
CA SER A 188 7.17 4.73 -12.03
C SER A 188 8.39 5.64 -11.92
N TRP A 189 8.22 6.91 -12.29
CA TRP A 189 9.27 7.93 -12.23
C TRP A 189 8.77 9.14 -11.45
N SER A 190 9.65 9.78 -10.68
CA SER A 190 9.36 11.13 -10.20
C SER A 190 9.14 12.09 -11.36
N GLN A 191 8.38 13.15 -11.12
CA GLN A 191 8.01 14.16 -12.10
C GLN A 191 9.11 15.23 -12.23
N PRO A 192 9.41 15.68 -13.46
CA PRO A 192 10.43 16.70 -13.68
C PRO A 192 10.04 18.08 -13.11
N HIS A 193 8.76 18.31 -12.82
CA HIS A 193 8.22 19.53 -12.23
C HIS A 193 7.12 19.18 -11.22
N VAL A 194 6.94 20.04 -10.21
CA VAL A 194 5.79 19.99 -9.28
C VAL A 194 5.17 21.38 -9.18
N PRO A 195 3.85 21.52 -8.93
CA PRO A 195 3.18 22.82 -8.89
C PRO A 195 3.68 23.79 -7.81
N GLY A 196 4.36 23.28 -6.78
CA GLY A 196 4.79 24.04 -5.61
C GLY A 196 6.31 24.07 -5.41
N ALA A 197 6.73 24.56 -4.25
CA ALA A 197 8.15 24.53 -3.88
C ALA A 197 8.54 23.11 -3.44
N ARG A 198 9.62 22.58 -4.03
CA ARG A 198 10.21 21.32 -3.59
C ARG A 198 10.87 21.49 -2.22
N PHE A 199 10.76 20.46 -1.39
CA PHE A 199 11.63 20.34 -0.21
C PHE A 199 13.09 20.10 -0.65
N GLY A 200 13.28 19.44 -1.80
CA GLY A 200 14.58 19.21 -2.44
C GLY A 200 15.31 17.99 -1.89
N GLY A 201 16.42 17.64 -2.50
CA GLY A 201 17.18 16.41 -2.25
C GLY A 201 18.21 16.48 -1.12
N THR A 202 18.49 17.65 -0.57
CA THR A 202 19.66 17.88 0.30
C THR A 202 19.36 17.98 1.79
N LYS A 203 18.17 18.46 2.16
CA LYS A 203 17.78 18.64 3.56
C LYS A 203 17.45 17.30 4.24
N PRO A 204 17.72 17.15 5.55
CA PRO A 204 17.43 15.91 6.26
C PRO A 204 15.97 15.49 6.15
N LEU A 205 15.75 14.21 5.89
CA LEU A 205 14.43 13.59 5.76
C LEU A 205 14.39 12.29 6.54
N TYR A 206 13.31 12.13 7.30
CA TYR A 206 13.02 10.92 8.05
C TYR A 206 11.64 10.42 7.63
N VAL A 207 11.47 9.11 7.58
CA VAL A 207 10.17 8.47 7.31
C VAL A 207 9.80 7.61 8.51
N LEU A 208 8.63 7.84 9.09
CA LEU A 208 8.15 7.05 10.21
C LEU A 208 7.32 5.87 9.73
N THR A 209 7.62 4.68 10.22
CA THR A 209 6.90 3.45 9.88
C THR A 209 6.40 2.72 11.13
N SER A 210 5.33 1.94 10.95
CA SER A 210 4.78 1.02 11.96
C SER A 210 4.52 -0.35 11.34
N ASP A 211 4.13 -1.32 12.16
CA ASP A 211 3.61 -2.61 11.72
C ASP A 211 2.32 -2.55 10.87
N SER A 212 1.69 -1.37 10.82
CA SER A 212 0.46 -1.09 10.10
C SER A 212 0.72 -0.42 8.74
N THR A 213 1.92 0.13 8.54
CA THR A 213 2.35 0.69 7.25
C THR A 213 2.34 -0.41 6.17
N PHE A 214 1.64 -0.20 5.06
CA PHE A 214 1.41 -1.24 4.05
C PHE A 214 1.39 -0.71 2.61
N SER A 215 1.71 -1.56 1.63
CA SER A 215 1.51 -1.32 0.19
C SER A 215 2.21 -0.04 -0.31
N ALA A 216 1.56 0.85 -1.04
CA ALA A 216 2.21 2.05 -1.59
C ALA A 216 2.91 2.96 -0.54
N ALA A 217 2.51 2.90 0.73
CA ALA A 217 3.23 3.60 1.80
C ALA A 217 4.59 2.94 2.09
N GLU A 218 4.66 1.61 1.97
CA GLU A 218 5.93 0.88 2.00
C GLU A 218 6.77 1.21 0.76
N GLU A 219 6.16 1.35 -0.43
CA GLU A 219 6.88 1.81 -1.64
C GLU A 219 7.56 3.15 -1.40
N LEU A 220 6.83 4.13 -0.87
CA LEU A 220 7.38 5.45 -0.55
C LEU A 220 8.57 5.36 0.43
N ALA A 221 8.42 4.60 1.51
CA ALA A 221 9.49 4.41 2.49
C ALA A 221 10.70 3.67 1.87
N TYR A 222 10.44 2.60 1.13
CA TYR A 222 11.45 1.75 0.52
C TYR A 222 12.23 2.50 -0.55
N ASP A 223 11.56 3.19 -1.47
CA ASP A 223 12.22 3.94 -2.55
C ASP A 223 13.12 5.03 -1.99
N LEU A 224 12.64 5.82 -1.02
CA LEU A 224 13.44 6.85 -0.37
C LEU A 224 14.62 6.27 0.42
N GLN A 225 14.44 5.10 1.05
CA GLN A 225 15.52 4.39 1.74
C GLN A 225 16.58 3.86 0.76
N GLN A 226 16.16 3.16 -0.31
CA GLN A 226 17.06 2.59 -1.31
C GLN A 226 17.83 3.68 -2.08
N LEU A 227 17.22 4.85 -2.29
CA LEU A 227 17.89 6.01 -2.86
C LEU A 227 18.87 6.71 -1.90
N GLY A 228 18.96 6.26 -0.64
CA GLY A 228 19.73 6.94 0.41
C GLY A 228 19.19 8.34 0.74
N ARG A 229 17.93 8.60 0.40
CA ARG A 229 17.30 9.92 0.50
C ARG A 229 16.69 10.17 1.87
N ALA A 230 16.16 9.14 2.51
CA ALA A 230 15.57 9.24 3.84
C ALA A 230 16.15 8.21 4.80
N VAL A 231 16.08 8.52 6.10
CA VAL A 231 16.29 7.56 7.19
C VAL A 231 14.93 7.06 7.67
N VAL A 232 14.69 5.76 7.60
CA VAL A 232 13.45 5.13 8.08
C VAL A 232 13.57 4.84 9.58
N VAL A 233 12.59 5.32 10.36
CA VAL A 233 12.58 5.24 11.83
C VAL A 233 11.27 4.65 12.32
N GLY A 234 11.33 3.62 13.17
CA GLY A 234 10.13 3.00 13.74
C GLY A 234 10.18 1.48 13.63
N GLU A 235 9.06 0.88 13.20
CA GLU A 235 8.92 -0.57 13.15
C GLU A 235 9.01 -1.08 11.72
N ARG A 236 9.27 -2.39 11.60
CA ARG A 236 9.17 -3.11 10.34
C ARG A 236 7.73 -3.08 9.83
N THR A 237 7.57 -2.76 8.56
CA THR A 237 6.26 -2.65 7.92
C THR A 237 5.62 -4.00 7.60
N ARG A 238 4.39 -3.97 7.10
CA ARG A 238 3.53 -5.15 6.99
C ARG A 238 3.89 -6.09 5.83
N GLY A 239 4.62 -5.64 4.82
CA GLY A 239 5.24 -6.47 3.78
C GLY A 239 4.33 -6.85 2.62
N GLY A 240 3.63 -5.90 1.99
CA GLY A 240 2.88 -6.16 0.76
C GLY A 240 3.34 -5.24 -0.37
N ALA A 241 3.97 -5.78 -1.40
CA ALA A 241 4.51 -5.04 -2.55
C ALA A 241 3.75 -5.27 -3.86
N HIS A 242 2.90 -6.27 -3.93
CA HIS A 242 2.25 -6.64 -5.19
C HIS A 242 0.99 -5.82 -5.50
N PRO A 243 0.89 -5.15 -6.68
CA PRO A 243 -0.34 -4.51 -7.12
C PRO A 243 -1.44 -5.57 -7.35
N CYS A 244 -2.65 -5.25 -6.92
CA CYS A 244 -3.79 -6.16 -6.97
C CYS A 244 -4.96 -5.60 -7.76
N GLN A 245 -5.80 -6.51 -8.26
CA GLN A 245 -7.10 -6.24 -8.85
C GLN A 245 -8.17 -6.98 -8.04
N GLY A 246 -9.38 -6.44 -7.99
CA GLY A 246 -10.50 -6.98 -7.21
C GLY A 246 -11.67 -7.34 -8.12
N TRP A 247 -12.18 -8.57 -7.99
CA TRP A 247 -13.34 -9.05 -8.74
C TRP A 247 -14.45 -9.48 -7.80
N THR A 248 -15.67 -9.03 -8.09
CA THR A 248 -16.87 -9.46 -7.36
C THR A 248 -17.21 -10.90 -7.71
N VAL A 249 -17.15 -11.80 -6.73
CA VAL A 249 -17.47 -13.25 -6.90
C VAL A 249 -18.76 -13.66 -6.18
N HIS A 250 -19.28 -12.77 -5.32
CA HIS A 250 -20.56 -12.89 -4.63
C HIS A 250 -21.03 -11.46 -4.28
N PRO A 251 -22.33 -11.20 -4.06
CA PRO A 251 -22.80 -9.88 -3.64
C PRO A 251 -22.08 -9.28 -2.43
N HIS A 252 -21.46 -10.10 -1.57
CA HIS A 252 -20.71 -9.64 -0.39
C HIS A 252 -19.24 -10.07 -0.39
N LEU A 253 -18.74 -10.66 -1.49
CA LEU A 253 -17.37 -11.16 -1.56
C LEU A 253 -16.61 -10.66 -2.80
N GLU A 254 -15.40 -10.18 -2.57
CA GLU A 254 -14.44 -9.72 -3.58
C GLU A 254 -13.18 -10.60 -3.52
N ALA A 255 -12.82 -11.24 -4.64
CA ALA A 255 -11.52 -11.88 -4.78
C ALA A 255 -10.49 -10.81 -5.18
N THR A 256 -9.51 -10.56 -4.32
CA THR A 256 -8.37 -9.66 -4.59
C THR A 256 -7.17 -10.49 -5.02
N VAL A 257 -6.74 -10.37 -6.27
CA VAL A 257 -5.61 -11.13 -6.84
C VAL A 257 -4.46 -10.20 -7.19
N PRO A 258 -3.23 -10.46 -6.71
CA PRO A 258 -2.04 -9.74 -7.14
C PRO A 258 -1.65 -10.08 -8.58
N VAL A 259 -1.64 -9.08 -9.45
CA VAL A 259 -1.47 -9.26 -10.91
C VAL A 259 -0.13 -8.79 -11.44
N GLY A 260 0.69 -8.20 -10.57
CA GLY A 260 2.05 -7.81 -10.86
C GLY A 260 2.92 -7.86 -9.62
N ARG A 261 4.20 -7.57 -9.80
CA ARG A 261 5.17 -7.43 -8.71
C ARG A 261 6.02 -6.18 -8.89
N ALA A 262 6.27 -5.48 -7.80
CA ALA A 262 7.22 -4.38 -7.77
C ALA A 262 8.66 -4.89 -7.88
N VAL A 263 9.52 -4.14 -8.55
CA VAL A 263 10.96 -4.34 -8.61
C VAL A 263 11.62 -2.97 -8.51
N ASN A 264 12.21 -2.70 -7.36
CA ASN A 264 12.94 -1.46 -7.13
C ASN A 264 14.26 -1.48 -7.93
N PRO A 265 14.59 -0.40 -8.66
CA PRO A 265 15.71 -0.39 -9.60
C PRO A 265 17.09 -0.35 -8.92
N VAL A 266 17.17 0.01 -7.64
CA VAL A 266 18.44 0.05 -6.90
C VAL A 266 18.73 -1.31 -6.29
N SER A 267 17.77 -1.88 -5.56
CA SER A 267 17.95 -3.16 -4.86
C SER A 267 17.76 -4.39 -5.75
N GLY A 268 17.06 -4.26 -6.89
CA GLY A 268 16.70 -5.38 -7.76
C GLY A 268 15.62 -6.31 -7.18
N THR A 269 15.05 -5.96 -6.02
CA THR A 269 14.04 -6.73 -5.29
C THR A 269 12.90 -5.81 -4.81
N ASN A 270 12.09 -6.26 -3.85
CA ASN A 270 11.01 -5.48 -3.22
C ASN A 270 10.85 -5.84 -1.72
N TRP A 271 9.80 -5.29 -1.10
CA TRP A 271 9.46 -5.47 0.33
C TRP A 271 8.39 -6.55 0.60
N GLU A 272 8.00 -7.35 -0.40
CA GLU A 272 6.98 -8.40 -0.22
C GLU A 272 7.44 -9.42 0.82
N GLY A 273 6.57 -9.73 1.79
CA GLY A 273 6.80 -10.72 2.84
C GLY A 273 7.85 -10.34 3.89
N THR A 274 8.76 -9.40 3.58
CA THR A 274 9.82 -8.94 4.47
C THR A 274 9.48 -7.63 5.17
N GLY A 275 8.70 -6.76 4.52
CA GLY A 275 8.51 -5.38 4.93
C GLY A 275 9.76 -4.53 4.74
N VAL A 276 9.58 -3.21 4.76
CA VAL A 276 10.67 -2.24 4.87
C VAL A 276 11.25 -2.35 6.28
N GLN A 277 12.55 -2.61 6.34
CA GLN A 277 13.27 -2.63 7.61
C GLN A 277 13.68 -1.21 7.98
N PRO A 278 13.36 -0.71 9.18
CA PRO A 278 13.77 0.62 9.59
C PRO A 278 15.29 0.69 9.74
N ASP A 279 15.90 1.77 9.29
CA ASP A 279 17.31 2.06 9.55
C ASP A 279 17.57 2.23 11.05
N ILE A 280 16.57 2.77 11.76
CA ILE A 280 16.59 2.96 13.21
C ILE A 280 15.32 2.35 13.79
N ALA A 281 15.45 1.13 14.30
CA ALA A 281 14.35 0.39 14.92
C ALA A 281 13.97 1.00 16.28
N CYS A 282 12.68 1.26 16.48
CA CYS A 282 12.07 1.61 17.76
C CYS A 282 10.55 1.33 17.72
N ALA A 283 9.86 1.43 18.84
CA ALA A 283 8.40 1.34 18.84
C ALA A 283 7.79 2.49 18.02
N ALA A 284 6.69 2.24 17.33
CA ALA A 284 6.03 3.26 16.50
C ALA A 284 5.57 4.48 17.33
N ALA A 285 5.24 4.28 18.61
CA ALA A 285 4.90 5.36 19.52
C ALA A 285 6.06 6.34 19.77
N ASP A 286 7.29 5.84 19.78
CA ASP A 286 8.51 6.60 20.11
C ASP A 286 9.21 7.18 18.87
N SER A 287 8.79 6.76 17.66
CA SER A 287 9.55 7.04 16.43
C SER A 287 9.56 8.52 16.03
N LEU A 288 8.51 9.26 16.36
CA LEU A 288 8.46 10.72 16.12
C LEU A 288 9.51 11.44 16.96
N ASP A 289 9.54 11.20 18.27
CA ASP A 289 10.51 11.81 19.18
C ASP A 289 11.94 11.41 18.79
N ARG A 290 12.12 10.16 18.38
CA ARG A 290 13.41 9.65 17.90
C ARG A 290 13.87 10.36 16.63
N ALA A 291 13.00 10.48 15.62
CA ALA A 291 13.31 11.18 14.37
C ALA A 291 13.56 12.68 14.60
N HIS A 292 12.79 13.31 15.49
CA HIS A 292 12.98 14.71 15.85
C HIS A 292 14.34 14.96 16.49
N ALA A 293 14.75 14.13 17.46
CA ALA A 293 16.06 14.20 18.08
C ALA A 293 17.22 14.01 17.07
N LEU A 294 17.06 13.07 16.13
CA LEU A 294 18.04 12.83 15.06
C LEU A 294 18.15 14.04 14.12
N ALA A 295 17.01 14.63 13.75
CA ALA A 295 16.97 15.82 12.91
C ALA A 295 17.65 17.02 13.59
N LEU A 296 17.37 17.27 14.87
CA LEU A 296 18.04 18.31 15.65
C LEU A 296 19.56 18.11 15.70
N ALA A 297 20.01 16.89 15.98
CA ALA A 297 21.43 16.57 16.00
C ALA A 297 22.08 16.77 14.63
N ARG A 298 21.38 16.41 13.55
CA ARG A 298 21.87 16.56 12.17
C ARG A 298 21.96 18.02 11.71
N LEU A 299 21.09 18.90 12.23
CA LEU A 299 21.10 20.33 11.93
C LEU A 299 22.11 21.11 12.76
N ALA A 300 22.51 20.59 13.93
CA ALA A 300 23.52 21.20 14.80
C ALA A 300 24.97 20.95 14.35
N GLY A 301 25.19 19.98 13.46
CA GLY A 301 26.51 19.62 12.91
C GLY A 301 26.64 19.92 11.42
#